data_AF-A0A0F9FU96-F1
#
_entry.id   AF-A0A0F9FU96-F1
#
_cell.length_a   1.000
_cell.length_b   1.000
_cell.length_c   1.000
_cell.angle_alpha   90.00
_cell.angle_beta   90.00
_cell.angle_gamma   90.00
#
_symmetry.space_group_name_H-M   'P 1'
#
loop_
_entity.id
_entity.type
_entity.pdbx_description
1 polymer ?
#
loop_
_entity_poly.entity_id
_entity_poly.type
_entity_poly.pdbx_seq_one_letter_code
_entity_poly.pdbx_strand_id
1 'polypeptide(L)'
;MKAEYVLGLLKELESKVSRLYTHFGHLFAGDKDAAEFFDLLSMDEESYGSVVQYQMRLVKKEPGAFGSVEVSEKEINSIMSVIDKTISSGKKLTLKQAVELSVKIEGTASESHFRTALALNNPALGELVRNLGVSDEEHTKRLRDFIVSRNL
;
A
#
# COMPACT_ATOMS: atom_id res chain seq x y z
N MET A 1 -3.15 14.89 13.47
CA MET A 1 -2.64 13.70 14.19
C MET A 1 -1.13 13.79 14.36
N LYS A 2 -0.52 13.07 15.32
CA LYS A 2 0.95 13.02 15.46
C LYS A 2 1.56 12.25 14.28
N ALA A 3 2.71 12.70 13.75
CA ALA A 3 3.38 12.04 12.62
C ALA A 3 3.67 10.54 12.87
N GLU A 4 4.07 10.17 14.10
CA GLU A 4 4.28 8.77 14.49
C GLU A 4 3.03 7.90 14.30
N TYR A 5 1.86 8.43 14.66
CA TYR A 5 0.60 7.71 14.52
C TYR A 5 0.25 7.51 13.04
N VAL A 6 0.42 8.55 12.22
CA VAL A 6 0.18 8.49 10.78
C VAL A 6 1.11 7.47 10.09
N LEU A 7 2.39 7.47 10.45
CA LEU A 7 3.33 6.46 9.96
C LEU A 7 2.96 5.04 10.44
N GLY A 8 2.42 4.91 11.64
CA GLY A 8 1.89 3.64 12.14
C GLY A 8 0.74 3.11 11.27
N LEU A 9 -0.21 3.99 10.91
CA LEU A 9 -1.32 3.64 10.02
C LEU A 9 -0.84 3.26 8.61
N LEU A 10 0.11 4.03 8.04
CA LEU A 10 0.71 3.69 6.74
C LEU A 10 1.39 2.32 6.79
N LYS A 11 2.23 2.07 7.80
CA LYS A 11 2.90 0.77 7.94
C LYS A 11 1.91 -0.39 8.01
N GLU A 12 0.79 -0.19 8.70
CA GLU A 12 -0.27 -1.20 8.79
C GLU A 12 -0.97 -1.42 7.44
N LEU A 13 -1.24 -0.35 6.69
CA LEU A 13 -1.80 -0.44 5.34
C LEU A 13 -0.88 -1.26 4.42
N GLU A 14 0.38 -0.87 4.29
CA GLU A 14 1.40 -1.51 3.45
C GLU A 14 1.51 -3.01 3.77
N SER A 15 1.54 -3.34 5.07
CA SER A 15 1.56 -4.73 5.51
C SER A 15 0.28 -5.50 5.14
N LYS A 16 -0.88 -4.86 5.14
CA LYS A 16 -2.14 -5.50 4.72
C LYS A 16 -2.21 -5.67 3.20
N VAL A 17 -1.75 -4.70 2.43
CA VAL A 17 -1.69 -4.78 0.96
C VAL A 17 -0.73 -5.90 0.55
N SER A 18 0.47 -5.96 1.13
CA SER A 18 1.38 -7.10 0.96
C SER A 18 0.70 -8.45 1.24
N ARG A 19 0.01 -8.57 2.38
CA ARG A 19 -0.72 -9.81 2.72
C ARG A 19 -1.85 -10.14 1.75
N LEU A 20 -2.50 -9.13 1.16
CA LEU A 20 -3.51 -9.34 0.12
C LEU A 20 -2.86 -9.91 -1.14
N TYR A 21 -1.72 -9.38 -1.55
CA TYR A 21 -0.99 -9.86 -2.72
C TYR A 21 -0.43 -11.27 -2.50
N THR A 22 0.16 -11.56 -1.34
CA THR A 22 0.51 -12.93 -0.96
C THR A 22 -0.71 -13.87 -1.02
N HIS A 23 -1.87 -13.41 -0.53
CA HIS A 23 -3.10 -14.20 -0.60
C HIS A 23 -3.54 -14.49 -2.04
N PHE A 24 -3.44 -13.51 -2.94
CA PHE A 24 -3.73 -13.70 -4.36
C PHE A 24 -2.71 -14.60 -5.05
N GLY A 25 -1.43 -14.50 -4.73
CA GLY A 25 -0.39 -15.42 -5.19
C GLY A 25 -0.77 -16.88 -4.89
N HIS A 26 -1.18 -17.15 -3.65
CA HIS A 26 -1.69 -18.48 -3.27
C HIS A 26 -3.00 -18.87 -3.96
N LEU A 27 -3.96 -17.93 -4.09
CA LEU A 27 -5.26 -18.19 -4.71
C LEU A 27 -5.12 -18.61 -6.19
N PHE A 28 -4.14 -18.03 -6.89
CA PHE A 28 -3.87 -18.28 -8.30
C PHE A 28 -2.63 -19.15 -8.54
N ALA A 29 -2.20 -19.96 -7.57
CA ALA A 29 -1.01 -20.81 -7.69
C ALA A 29 -1.03 -21.81 -8.88
N GLY A 30 -2.21 -22.09 -9.45
CA GLY A 30 -2.36 -22.88 -10.68
C GLY A 30 -2.06 -22.11 -11.98
N ASP A 31 -1.92 -20.79 -11.91
CA ASP A 31 -1.58 -19.87 -12.99
C ASP A 31 -0.27 -19.18 -12.63
N LYS A 32 0.85 -19.75 -13.06
CA LYS A 32 2.20 -19.36 -12.65
C LYS A 32 2.46 -17.86 -12.85
N ASP A 33 2.07 -17.31 -14.00
CA ASP A 33 2.28 -15.90 -14.32
C ASP A 33 1.52 -14.98 -13.35
N ALA A 34 0.28 -15.35 -12.99
CA ALA A 34 -0.52 -14.59 -12.04
C ALA A 34 0.04 -14.67 -10.62
N ALA A 35 0.48 -15.86 -10.21
CA ALA A 35 1.10 -16.06 -8.90
C ALA A 35 2.38 -15.23 -8.76
N GLU A 36 3.30 -15.33 -9.73
CA GLU A 36 4.55 -14.56 -9.75
C GLU A 36 4.29 -13.05 -9.80
N PHE A 37 3.28 -12.61 -10.56
CA PHE A 37 2.90 -11.21 -10.61
C PHE A 37 2.48 -10.66 -9.24
N PHE A 38 1.63 -11.39 -8.50
CA PHE A 38 1.21 -10.97 -7.17
C PHE A 38 2.33 -11.10 -6.13
N ASP A 39 3.20 -12.11 -6.23
CA ASP A 39 4.34 -12.24 -5.34
C ASP A 39 5.29 -11.04 -5.46
N LEU A 40 5.55 -10.56 -6.70
CA LEU A 40 6.35 -9.36 -6.93
C LEU A 40 5.72 -8.11 -6.30
N LEU A 41 4.41 -7.91 -6.47
CA LEU A 41 3.71 -6.79 -5.81
C LEU A 41 3.81 -6.91 -4.29
N SER A 42 3.64 -8.12 -3.74
CA SER A 42 3.78 -8.35 -2.29
C SER A 42 5.15 -7.96 -1.75
N MET A 43 6.22 -8.24 -2.49
CA MET A 43 7.60 -7.88 -2.12
C MET A 43 7.85 -6.38 -2.16
N ASP A 44 7.26 -5.68 -3.12
CA ASP A 44 7.35 -4.23 -3.21
C ASP A 44 6.70 -3.58 -1.98
N GLU A 45 5.49 -4.03 -1.61
CA GLU A 45 4.77 -3.56 -0.41
C GLU A 45 5.52 -3.81 0.92
N GLU A 46 6.19 -4.97 1.05
CA GLU A 46 7.06 -5.24 2.21
C GLU A 46 8.24 -4.26 2.29
N SER A 47 8.77 -3.88 1.13
CA SER A 47 9.87 -2.92 1.03
C SER A 47 9.40 -1.53 1.47
N TYR A 48 8.20 -1.10 1.08
CA TYR A 48 7.61 0.16 1.54
C TYR A 48 7.38 0.16 3.05
N GLY A 49 6.83 -0.93 3.61
CA GLY A 49 6.66 -1.08 5.06
C GLY A 49 7.98 -0.94 5.84
N SER A 50 9.10 -1.37 5.26
CA SER A 50 10.45 -1.21 5.82
C SER A 50 10.92 0.25 5.80
N VAL A 51 10.61 0.99 4.73
CA VAL A 51 10.89 2.44 4.63
C VAL A 51 10.08 3.22 5.66
N VAL A 52 8.78 2.94 5.78
CA VAL A 52 7.92 3.58 6.80
C VAL A 52 8.45 3.29 8.20
N GLN A 53 8.89 2.07 8.48
CA GLN A 53 9.49 1.73 9.78
C GLN A 53 10.78 2.52 10.05
N TYR A 54 11.60 2.78 9.03
CA TYR A 54 12.77 3.66 9.16
C TYR A 54 12.35 5.09 9.52
N GLN A 55 11.33 5.63 8.86
CA GLN A 55 10.80 6.97 9.16
C GLN A 55 10.25 7.07 10.58
N MET A 56 9.54 6.04 11.07
CA MET A 56 9.09 5.99 12.47
C MET A 56 10.26 6.09 13.46
N ARG A 57 11.40 5.46 13.15
CA ARG A 57 12.61 5.57 13.99
C ARG A 57 13.19 6.98 13.98
N LEU A 58 13.14 7.70 12.86
CA LEU A 58 13.55 9.10 12.78
C LEU A 58 12.64 9.99 13.61
N VAL A 59 11.32 9.81 13.49
CA VAL A 59 10.32 10.56 14.28
C VAL A 59 10.53 10.39 15.78
N LYS A 60 10.85 9.18 16.23
CA LYS A 60 11.15 8.89 17.63
C LYS A 60 12.43 9.54 18.14
N LYS A 61 13.44 9.72 17.28
CA LYS A 61 14.70 10.36 17.65
C LYS A 61 14.55 11.87 17.84
N GLU A 62 13.63 12.50 17.12
CA GLU A 62 13.43 13.95 17.15
C GLU A 62 11.94 14.30 17.31
N PRO A 63 11.29 13.98 18.44
CA PRO A 63 9.84 14.11 18.60
C PRO A 63 9.31 15.55 18.49
N GLY A 64 10.18 16.55 18.61
CA GLY A 64 9.85 17.97 18.42
C GLY A 64 10.03 18.49 16.98
N ALA A 65 10.64 17.70 16.09
CA ALA A 65 10.91 18.09 14.71
C ALA A 65 9.73 17.77 13.75
N PHE A 66 8.65 17.18 14.27
CA PHE A 66 7.50 16.75 13.46
C PHE A 66 6.22 17.40 13.95
N GLY A 67 5.58 18.15 13.05
CA GLY A 67 4.30 18.80 13.29
C GLY A 67 3.12 17.84 13.30
N SER A 68 1.92 18.43 13.46
CA SER A 68 0.67 17.71 13.27
C SER A 68 0.40 17.47 11.79
N VAL A 69 0.05 16.23 11.45
CA VAL A 69 -0.30 15.82 10.09
C VAL A 69 -1.82 15.69 9.98
N GLU A 70 -2.41 16.35 8.98
CA GLU A 70 -3.85 16.33 8.71
C GLU A 70 -4.17 15.31 7.62
N VAL A 71 -4.73 14.17 8.02
CA VAL A 71 -5.11 13.08 7.12
C VAL A 71 -6.37 12.38 7.63
N SER A 72 -7.09 11.70 6.73
CA SER A 72 -8.36 11.04 7.04
C SER A 72 -8.13 9.60 7.52
N GLU A 73 -8.10 9.39 8.85
CA GLU A 73 -8.01 8.04 9.43
C GLU A 73 -9.15 7.12 8.95
N LYS A 74 -10.34 7.68 8.72
CA LYS A 74 -11.50 6.93 8.22
C LYS A 74 -11.23 6.31 6.84
N GLU A 75 -10.53 7.01 5.96
CA GLU A 75 -10.22 6.52 4.62
C GLU A 75 -9.27 5.33 4.66
N ILE A 76 -8.17 5.43 5.41
CA ILE A 76 -7.21 4.33 5.53
C ILE A 76 -7.83 3.11 6.22
N ASN A 77 -8.60 3.32 7.29
CA ASN A 77 -9.32 2.24 7.96
C ASN A 77 -10.36 1.57 7.05
N SER A 78 -11.01 2.33 6.17
CA SER A 78 -11.94 1.76 5.19
C SER A 78 -11.24 0.82 4.20
N ILE A 79 -10.05 1.19 3.71
CA ILE A 79 -9.25 0.36 2.80
C ILE A 79 -8.78 -0.90 3.52
N MET A 80 -8.20 -0.75 4.70
CA MET A 80 -7.76 -1.88 5.52
C MET A 80 -8.90 -2.87 5.81
N SER A 81 -10.11 -2.35 6.08
CA SER A 81 -11.30 -3.20 6.27
C SER A 81 -11.70 -3.97 5.01
N VAL A 82 -11.58 -3.36 3.83
CA VAL A 82 -11.85 -4.05 2.54
C VAL A 82 -10.84 -5.17 2.33
N ILE A 83 -9.57 -4.94 2.62
CA ILE A 83 -8.51 -5.95 2.53
C ILE A 83 -8.79 -7.12 3.48
N ASP A 84 -9.03 -6.82 4.76
CA ASP A 84 -9.29 -7.85 5.78
C ASP A 84 -10.52 -8.69 5.43
N LYS A 85 -11.60 -8.05 4.95
CA LYS A 85 -12.81 -8.76 4.51
C LYS A 85 -12.54 -9.65 3.30
N THR A 86 -11.72 -9.18 2.35
CA THR A 86 -11.38 -9.97 1.16
C THR A 86 -10.65 -11.25 1.57
N ILE A 87 -9.59 -11.13 2.36
CA ILE A 87 -8.78 -12.26 2.85
C ILE A 87 -9.62 -13.21 3.72
N SER A 88 -10.43 -12.67 4.63
CA SER A 88 -11.20 -13.50 5.59
C SER A 88 -12.48 -14.12 5.03
N SER A 89 -13.04 -13.57 3.94
CA SER A 89 -14.32 -14.04 3.40
C SER A 89 -14.29 -15.48 2.87
N GLY A 90 -13.10 -16.01 2.56
CA GLY A 90 -12.95 -17.28 1.85
C GLY A 90 -13.58 -17.29 0.45
N LYS A 91 -14.05 -16.14 -0.03
CA LYS A 91 -14.66 -16.00 -1.36
C LYS A 91 -13.57 -16.17 -2.40
N LYS A 92 -13.77 -17.13 -3.31
CA LYS A 92 -12.89 -17.30 -4.47
C LYS A 92 -13.15 -16.18 -5.47
N LEU A 93 -12.27 -15.18 -5.49
CA LEU A 93 -12.27 -14.18 -6.55
C LEU A 93 -11.75 -14.79 -7.85
N THR A 94 -12.28 -14.33 -8.98
CA THR A 94 -11.64 -14.58 -10.28
C THR A 94 -10.39 -13.72 -10.40
N LEU A 95 -9.48 -14.07 -11.32
CA LEU A 95 -8.27 -13.26 -11.57
C LEU A 95 -8.63 -11.81 -11.93
N LYS A 96 -9.62 -11.62 -12.81
CA LYS A 96 -10.15 -10.29 -13.15
C LYS A 96 -10.57 -9.51 -11.89
N GLN A 97 -11.37 -10.12 -11.02
CA GLN A 97 -11.87 -9.47 -9.81
C GLN A 97 -10.74 -9.13 -8.83
N ALA A 98 -9.72 -9.99 -8.72
CA ALA A 98 -8.56 -9.72 -7.88
C ALA A 98 -7.78 -8.51 -8.40
N VAL A 99 -7.46 -8.48 -9.71
CA VAL A 99 -6.71 -7.38 -10.33
C VAL A 99 -7.51 -6.07 -10.31
N GLU A 100 -8.82 -6.10 -10.56
CA GLU A 100 -9.69 -4.91 -10.43
C GLU A 100 -9.71 -4.36 -9.00
N LEU A 101 -9.74 -5.25 -8.00
CA LEU A 101 -9.66 -4.84 -6.60
C LEU A 101 -8.30 -4.22 -6.28
N SER A 102 -7.20 -4.81 -6.78
CA SER A 102 -5.85 -4.26 -6.63
C SER A 102 -5.76 -2.86 -7.24
N VAL A 103 -6.23 -2.66 -8.48
CA VAL A 103 -6.26 -1.33 -9.12
C VAL A 103 -7.06 -0.32 -8.29
N LYS A 104 -8.15 -0.77 -7.67
CA LYS A 104 -8.95 0.11 -6.80
C LYS A 104 -8.19 0.50 -5.53
N ILE A 105 -7.44 -0.43 -4.92
CA ILE A 105 -6.65 -0.19 -3.71
C ILE A 105 -5.50 0.78 -4.04
N GLU A 106 -4.68 0.45 -5.04
CA GLU A 106 -3.54 1.28 -5.50
C GLU A 106 -3.99 2.64 -6.01
N GLY A 107 -5.16 2.69 -6.67
CA GLY A 107 -5.74 3.93 -7.17
C GLY A 107 -6.40 4.80 -6.11
N THR A 108 -6.40 4.40 -4.83
CA THR A 108 -6.97 5.25 -3.79
C THR A 108 -6.03 6.41 -3.44
N ALA A 109 -6.57 7.63 -3.47
CA ALA A 109 -5.82 8.84 -3.14
C ALA A 109 -5.34 8.89 -1.67
N SER A 110 -5.86 8.02 -0.81
CA SER A 110 -5.56 7.98 0.61
C SER A 110 -4.06 7.85 0.88
N GLU A 111 -3.38 6.95 0.18
CA GLU A 111 -1.95 6.72 0.42
C GLU A 111 -1.10 7.91 -0.03
N SER A 112 -1.32 8.37 -1.26
CA SER A 112 -0.67 9.57 -1.81
C SER A 112 -0.93 10.82 -0.95
N HIS A 113 -2.14 11.00 -0.41
CA HIS A 113 -2.47 12.10 0.49
C HIS A 113 -1.69 12.03 1.81
N PHE A 114 -1.60 10.83 2.40
CA PHE A 114 -0.86 10.64 3.65
C PHE A 114 0.63 10.86 3.45
N ARG A 115 1.17 10.32 2.35
CA ARG A 115 2.56 10.53 1.92
C ARG A 115 2.84 12.02 1.71
N THR A 116 1.99 12.73 0.97
CA THR A 116 2.11 14.18 0.74
C THR A 116 2.05 14.99 2.03
N ALA A 117 1.11 14.68 2.93
CA ALA A 117 0.97 15.38 4.19
C ALA A 117 2.18 15.20 5.11
N LEU A 118 2.82 14.01 5.10
CA LEU A 118 4.09 13.77 5.78
C LEU A 118 5.24 14.57 5.15
N ALA A 119 5.31 14.60 3.82
CA ALA A 119 6.36 15.31 3.09
C ALA A 119 6.32 16.83 3.34
N LEU A 120 5.13 17.43 3.42
CA LEU A 120 4.95 18.86 3.68
C LEU A 120 5.38 19.26 5.10
N ASN A 121 5.31 18.34 6.05
CA ASN A 121 5.66 18.61 7.45
C ASN A 121 7.15 18.41 7.77
N ASN A 122 7.93 17.76 6.89
CA ASN A 122 9.38 17.63 7.06
C ASN A 122 10.10 17.32 5.73
N PRO A 123 11.02 18.17 5.25
CA PRO A 123 11.75 17.96 4.00
C PRO A 123 12.57 16.66 3.94
N ALA A 124 13.15 16.22 5.07
CA ALA A 124 13.94 15.00 5.15
C ALA A 124 13.08 13.74 5.02
N LEU A 125 11.82 13.78 5.48
CA LEU A 125 10.83 12.75 5.16
C LEU A 125 10.32 12.91 3.73
N GLY A 126 10.19 14.14 3.24
CA GLY A 126 9.56 14.41 1.95
C GLY A 126 10.26 13.79 0.75
N GLU A 127 11.57 13.63 0.74
CA GLU A 127 12.27 12.92 -0.34
C GLU A 127 11.99 11.42 -0.32
N LEU A 128 12.14 10.78 0.84
CA LEU A 128 11.86 9.35 1.02
C LEU A 128 10.39 9.02 0.72
N VAL A 129 9.47 9.86 1.18
CA VAL A 129 8.03 9.65 1.01
C VAL A 129 7.58 9.91 -0.44
N ARG A 130 8.23 10.85 -1.16
CA ARG A 130 7.97 11.05 -2.60
C ARG A 130 8.39 9.85 -3.44
N ASN A 131 9.52 9.22 -3.10
CA ASN A 131 9.98 8.02 -3.81
C ASN A 131 9.01 6.83 -3.63
N LEU A 132 8.27 6.78 -2.52
CA LEU A 132 7.22 5.77 -2.32
C LEU A 132 5.95 6.09 -3.14
N GLY A 133 5.54 7.36 -3.24
CA GLY A 133 4.33 7.73 -4.01
C GLY A 133 4.45 7.54 -5.52
N VAL A 134 5.67 7.57 -6.08
CA VAL A 134 5.93 7.20 -7.49
C VAL A 134 5.64 5.71 -7.72
N SER A 135 5.75 4.90 -6.67
CA SER A 135 5.65 3.46 -6.72
C SER A 135 4.20 2.97 -6.79
N ASP A 136 3.26 3.65 -6.11
CA ASP A 136 1.81 3.38 -6.18
C ASP A 136 1.27 3.58 -7.62
N GLU A 137 1.76 4.61 -8.33
CA GLU A 137 1.44 4.84 -9.75
C GLU A 137 2.02 3.73 -10.66
N GLU A 138 3.23 3.28 -10.36
CA GLU A 138 3.87 2.18 -11.08
C GLU A 138 3.12 0.86 -10.89
N HIS A 139 2.65 0.56 -9.67
CA HIS A 139 1.80 -0.60 -9.39
C HIS A 139 0.48 -0.52 -10.14
N THR A 140 -0.20 0.63 -10.10
CA THR A 140 -1.43 0.86 -10.87
C THR A 140 -1.21 0.62 -12.36
N LYS A 141 -0.08 1.11 -12.91
CA LYS A 141 0.28 0.88 -14.31
C LYS A 141 0.54 -0.59 -14.59
N ARG A 142 1.35 -1.27 -13.77
CA ARG A 142 1.65 -2.71 -13.91
C ARG A 142 0.38 -3.56 -13.87
N LEU A 143 -0.57 -3.23 -12.99
CA LEU A 143 -1.88 -3.89 -12.92
C LEU A 143 -2.70 -3.69 -14.18
N ARG A 144 -2.75 -2.46 -14.73
CA ARG A 144 -3.45 -2.18 -16.00
C ARG A 144 -2.80 -2.89 -17.18
N ASP A 145 -1.48 -2.87 -17.26
CA ASP A 145 -0.72 -3.58 -18.30
C ASP A 145 -0.99 -5.10 -18.20
N PHE A 146 -1.08 -5.64 -16.99
CA PHE A 146 -1.44 -7.04 -16.75
C PHE A 146 -2.85 -7.37 -17.25
N ILE A 147 -3.86 -6.53 -16.96
CA ILE A 147 -5.23 -6.68 -17.49
C ILE A 147 -5.21 -6.80 -19.02
N VAL A 148 -4.51 -5.86 -19.69
CA VAL A 148 -4.44 -5.83 -21.15
C VAL A 148 -3.74 -7.09 -21.68
N SER A 149 -2.61 -7.48 -21.10
CA SER A 149 -1.84 -8.66 -21.54
C SER A 149 -2.62 -9.98 -21.40
N ARG A 150 -3.53 -10.06 -20.44
CA ARG A 150 -4.34 -11.25 -20.12
C ARG A 150 -5.75 -11.20 -20.67
N ASN A 151 -6.12 -10.09 -21.34
CA ASN A 151 -7.47 -9.83 -21.85
C ASN A 151 -8.57 -10.03 -20.78
N LEU A 152 -8.34 -9.48 -19.58
CA LEU A 152 -9.20 -9.64 -18.40
C LEU A 152 -10.40 -8.69 -18.41
#